data_AF-A0A518V9B8-F1
#
_entry.id   AF-A0A518V9B8-F1
#
_cell.length_a   1.000
_cell.length_b   1.000
_cell.length_c   1.000
_cell.angle_alpha   90.00
_cell.angle_beta   90.00
_cell.angle_gamma   90.00
#
_symmetry.space_group_name_H-M   'P 1'
#
loop_
_entity.id
_entity.type
_entity.pdbx_description
1 polymer ?
#
loop_
_entity_poly.entity_id
_entity_poly.type
_entity_poly.pdbx_seq_one_letter_code
_entity_poly.pdbx_strand_id
1 'polypeptide(L)'
;MTFKVGRCRLYERLQLAGMTQTELAEKIHMKRQQVSDYANNRNVMSLSNAKAIAHTLGCQIDDLYEWVEIPPSERNRNNNRDREE
;
A
#
# COMPACT_ATOMS: atom_id res chain seq x y z
N MET A 1 12.46 11.68 -12.63
CA MET A 1 12.18 11.76 -11.18
C MET A 1 11.98 10.34 -10.68
N THR A 2 12.36 10.04 -9.43
CA THR A 2 12.17 8.71 -8.83
C THR A 2 11.16 8.85 -7.72
N PHE A 3 10.19 7.95 -7.65
CA PHE A 3 9.17 7.94 -6.61
C PHE A 3 9.33 6.72 -5.71
N LYS A 4 9.02 6.90 -4.44
CA LYS A 4 8.92 5.80 -3.47
C LYS A 4 7.51 5.76 -2.92
N VAL A 5 7.05 4.54 -2.64
CA VAL A 5 5.79 4.31 -1.94
C VAL A 5 5.86 4.93 -0.55
N GLY A 6 4.89 5.80 -0.27
CA GLY A 6 4.65 6.40 1.04
C GLY A 6 3.59 5.61 1.81
N ARG A 7 2.69 6.32 2.48
CA ARG A 7 1.61 5.72 3.27
C ARG A 7 0.61 4.99 2.37
N CYS A 8 0.22 3.79 2.78
CA CYS A 8 -0.87 3.02 2.22
C CYS A 8 -2.22 3.69 2.54
N ARG A 9 -3.02 3.86 1.50
CA ARG A 9 -4.35 4.49 1.55
C ARG A 9 -5.48 3.49 1.44
N LEU A 10 -5.19 2.19 1.59
CA LEU A 10 -6.17 1.12 1.43
C LEU A 10 -7.42 1.33 2.30
N TYR A 11 -7.25 1.78 3.54
CA TYR A 11 -8.37 2.03 4.44
C TYR A 11 -9.32 3.11 3.89
N GLU A 12 -8.79 4.23 3.41
CA GLU A 12 -9.60 5.30 2.80
C GLU A 12 -10.33 4.81 1.55
N ARG A 13 -9.64 4.05 0.70
CA ARG A 13 -10.24 3.49 -0.51
C ARG A 13 -11.36 2.50 -0.21
N LEU A 14 -11.19 1.70 0.84
CA LEU A 14 -12.23 0.79 1.34
C LEU A 14 -13.46 1.55 1.84
N GLN A 15 -13.27 2.64 2.60
CA GLN A 15 -14.38 3.48 3.06
C GLN A 15 -15.13 4.12 1.88
N LEU A 16 -14.42 4.66 0.89
CA LEU A 16 -15.02 5.23 -0.32
C LEU A 16 -15.78 4.19 -1.14
N ALA A 17 -15.31 2.94 -1.16
CA ALA A 17 -15.96 1.82 -1.81
C ALA A 17 -17.09 1.17 -0.97
N GLY A 18 -17.33 1.65 0.26
CA GLY A 18 -18.30 1.04 1.19
C GLY A 18 -17.98 -0.41 1.55
N MET A 19 -16.69 -0.77 1.58
CA MET A 19 -16.21 -2.14 1.73
C MET A 19 -15.33 -2.29 2.98
N THR A 20 -15.44 -3.42 3.67
CA THR A 20 -14.60 -3.78 4.80
C THR A 20 -13.33 -4.53 4.36
N GLN A 21 -12.32 -4.59 5.25
CA GLN A 21 -11.11 -5.39 4.98
C GLN A 21 -11.43 -6.89 4.84
N THR A 22 -12.43 -7.38 5.56
CA THR A 22 -12.90 -8.76 5.49
C THR A 22 -13.49 -9.07 4.13
N GLU A 23 -14.41 -8.23 3.64
CA GLU A 23 -15.03 -8.41 2.33
C GLU A 23 -14.01 -8.33 1.20
N LEU A 24 -13.05 -7.41 1.28
CA LEU A 24 -11.95 -7.35 0.32
C LEU A 24 -11.16 -8.66 0.33
N ALA A 25 -10.74 -9.12 1.51
CA ALA A 25 -9.96 -10.35 1.67
C ALA A 25 -10.67 -11.56 1.08
N GLU A 26 -11.98 -11.68 1.30
CA GLU A 26 -12.81 -12.74 0.74
C GLU A 26 -12.91 -12.65 -0.79
N LYS A 27 -13.14 -11.44 -1.34
CA LYS A 27 -13.26 -11.21 -2.79
C LYS A 27 -11.99 -11.54 -3.58
N ILE A 28 -10.81 -11.26 -3.00
CA ILE A 28 -9.53 -11.51 -3.68
C ILE A 28 -8.81 -12.76 -3.17
N HIS A 29 -9.50 -13.62 -2.41
CA HIS A 29 -8.97 -14.85 -1.82
C HIS A 29 -7.65 -14.65 -1.05
N MET A 30 -7.59 -13.58 -0.27
CA MET A 30 -6.43 -13.20 0.54
C MET A 30 -6.73 -13.38 2.03
N LYS A 31 -5.70 -13.63 2.83
CA LYS A 31 -5.86 -13.67 4.29
C LYS A 31 -6.20 -12.27 4.82
N ARG A 32 -7.19 -12.18 5.72
CA ARG A 32 -7.55 -10.92 6.41
C ARG A 32 -6.34 -10.24 7.07
N GLN A 33 -5.46 -11.03 7.67
CA GLN A 33 -4.22 -10.51 8.29
C GLN A 33 -3.35 -9.78 7.27
N GLN A 34 -3.22 -10.31 6.05
CA GLN A 34 -2.40 -9.70 5.01
C GLN A 34 -3.00 -8.37 4.53
N VAL A 35 -4.33 -8.28 4.40
CA VAL A 35 -5.03 -7.01 4.11
C VAL A 35 -4.80 -5.99 5.23
N SER A 36 -4.87 -6.42 6.50
CA SER A 36 -4.56 -5.59 7.65
C SER A 36 -3.09 -5.14 7.67
N ASP A 37 -2.15 -6.00 7.32
CA ASP A 37 -0.73 -5.64 7.24
C ASP A 37 -0.48 -4.56 6.20
N TYR A 38 -1.17 -4.62 5.05
CA TYR A 38 -1.11 -3.57 4.05
C TYR A 38 -1.74 -2.26 4.54
N ALA A 39 -2.94 -2.31 5.11
CA ALA A 39 -3.64 -1.12 5.61
C ALA A 39 -2.84 -0.39 6.71
N ASN A 40 -2.02 -1.13 7.48
CA ASN A 40 -1.19 -0.59 8.55
C ASN A 40 0.27 -0.34 8.13
N ASN A 41 0.61 -0.35 6.83
CA ASN A 41 1.97 -0.13 6.32
C ASN A 41 3.02 -1.12 6.85
N ARG A 42 2.61 -2.27 7.40
CA ARG A 42 3.55 -3.31 7.85
C ARG A 42 4.24 -3.98 6.68
N ASN A 43 3.53 -4.09 5.55
CA ASN A 43 4.04 -4.64 4.30
C ASN A 43 3.62 -3.77 3.11
N VAL A 44 4.50 -3.66 2.11
CA VAL A 44 4.15 -3.08 0.81
C VAL A 44 3.53 -4.18 -0.06
N MET A 45 2.45 -3.87 -0.77
CA MET A 45 1.82 -4.81 -1.70
C MET A 45 2.77 -5.11 -2.87
N SER A 46 2.80 -6.37 -3.30
CA SER A 46 3.32 -6.70 -4.64
C SER A 46 2.45 -6.03 -5.71
N LEU A 47 3.01 -5.79 -6.89
CA LEU A 47 2.28 -5.18 -8.00
C LEU A 47 1.01 -5.97 -8.36
N SER A 48 1.08 -7.31 -8.34
CA SER A 48 -0.07 -8.17 -8.61
C SER A 48 -1.19 -7.99 -7.58
N ASN A 49 -0.85 -7.93 -6.29
CA ASN A 49 -1.83 -7.73 -5.22
C ASN A 49 -2.43 -6.32 -5.29
N ALA A 50 -1.60 -5.31 -5.54
CA ALA A 50 -2.05 -3.94 -5.72
C ALA A 50 -3.01 -3.83 -6.91
N LYS A 51 -2.72 -4.51 -8.03
CA LYS A 51 -3.63 -4.55 -9.19
C LYS A 51 -4.96 -5.20 -8.87
N ALA A 52 -4.96 -6.34 -8.17
CA ALA A 52 -6.19 -7.04 -7.78
C ALA A 52 -7.07 -6.19 -6.86
N ILE A 53 -6.46 -5.53 -5.86
CA ILE A 53 -7.15 -4.63 -4.95
C ILE A 53 -7.71 -3.42 -5.70
N ALA A 54 -6.88 -2.74 -6.50
CA ALA A 54 -7.30 -1.58 -7.28
C ALA A 54 -8.47 -1.90 -8.21
N HIS A 55 -8.41 -3.05 -8.90
CA HIS A 55 -9.50 -3.54 -9.74
C HIS A 55 -10.78 -3.79 -8.93
N THR A 56 -10.66 -4.37 -7.74
CA THR A 56 -11.80 -4.69 -6.86
C THR A 56 -12.47 -3.44 -6.29
N LEU A 57 -11.67 -2.41 -6.01
CA LEU A 57 -12.12 -1.12 -5.47
C LEU A 57 -12.48 -0.10 -6.56
N GLY A 58 -12.27 -0.43 -7.84
CA GLY A 58 -12.54 0.48 -8.96
C GLY A 58 -11.62 1.70 -9.02
N CYS A 59 -10.39 1.60 -8.50
CA CYS A 59 -9.40 2.68 -8.51
C CYS A 59 -8.12 2.30 -9.29
N GLN A 60 -7.17 3.24 -9.42
CA GLN A 60 -5.85 2.94 -9.97
C GLN A 60 -4.91 2.38 -8.91
N ILE A 61 -3.80 1.76 -9.32
CA ILE A 61 -2.79 1.31 -8.35
C ILE A 61 -2.16 2.50 -7.63
N ASP A 62 -1.97 3.60 -8.37
CA ASP A 62 -1.43 4.86 -7.86
C ASP A 62 -2.27 5.44 -6.72
N ASP A 63 -3.57 5.15 -6.71
CA ASP A 63 -4.51 5.59 -5.70
C ASP A 63 -4.35 4.89 -4.34
N LEU A 64 -3.69 3.72 -4.32
CA LEU A 64 -3.52 2.91 -3.11
C LEU A 64 -2.41 3.41 -2.19
N TYR A 65 -1.55 4.30 -2.68
CA TYR A 65 -0.42 4.83 -1.93
C TYR A 65 -0.31 6.34 -2.08
N GLU A 66 0.32 6.98 -1.11
CA GLU A 66 0.98 8.26 -1.33
C GLU A 66 2.31 8.04 -2.04
N TRP A 67 2.71 9.01 -2.87
CA TRP A 67 3.98 8.95 -3.60
C TRP A 67 4.90 10.04 -3.13
N VAL A 68 6.08 9.64 -2.67
CA VAL A 68 7.13 10.56 -2.23
C VAL A 68 8.13 10.71 -3.36
N GLU A 69 8.29 11.92 -3.87
CA GLU A 69 9.33 12.24 -4.83
C GLU A 69 10.70 12.24 -4.14
N ILE A 70 11.66 11.51 -4.72
CA ILE A 70 13.03 11.43 -4.22
C ILE A 70 13.96 12.23 -5.14
N PRO A 71 14.65 13.27 -4.62
CA PRO A 71 15.62 14.03 -5.39
C PRO A 71 16.83 13.15 -5.77
N PRO A 72 17.55 13.46 -6.87
CA PRO A 72 18.70 12.66 -7.32
C PRO A 72 19.76 12.40 -6.25
N SER A 73 19.95 13.33 -5.31
CA SER A 73 20.89 13.24 -4.19
C SER A 73 20.55 12.16 -3.15
N GLU A 74 19.31 11.64 -3.12
CA GLU A 74 18.81 10.74 -2.08
C GLU A 74 18.42 9.35 -2.59
N ARG A 75 18.67 9.05 -3.88
CA ARG A 75 18.28 7.79 -4.53
C ARG A 75 18.88 6.53 -3.89
N ASN A 76 19.88 6.65 -3.01
CA ASN A 76 20.61 5.50 -2.48
C ASN A 76 21.14 5.66 -1.04
N ARG A 77 20.28 6.06 -0.10
CA ARG A 77 20.57 5.88 1.34
C ARG A 77 19.92 4.58 1.81
N ASN A 78 20.72 3.52 1.95
CA ASN A 78 20.34 2.37 2.77
C ASN A 78 20.06 2.89 4.19
N ASN A 79 18.78 3.13 4.51
CA ASN A 79 18.34 3.48 5.86
C ASN A 79 18.36 2.22 6.72
N ASN A 80 19.56 1.90 7.22
CA ASN A 80 19.76 0.98 8.34
C ASN A 80 20.46 1.71 9.50
N ARG A 81 20.19 3.00 9.66
CA ARG A 81 20.55 3.80 10.84
C ARG A 81 19.24 4.40 11.33
N ASP A 82 18.77 3.90 12.47
CA ASP A 82 17.81 4.48 13.43
C ASP A 82 17.23 3.34 14.29
N ARG A 83 18.11 2.50 14.83
CA ARG A 83 17.86 1.64 16.00
C ARG A 83 19.10 1.67 16.89
N GLU A 84 19.35 2.81 17.49
CA GLU A 84 20.07 2.93 18.76
C GLU A 84 19.28 3.91 19.61
N GLU A 85 18.51 3.35 20.56
CA GLU A 85 18.33 3.81 21.94
C GLU A 85 17.49 2.77 22.71
#